data_AF-A0AAJ6B129-F1
#
_entry.id   AF-A0AAJ6B129-F1
#
_cell.length_a   1.000
_cell.length_b   1.000
_cell.length_c   1.000
_cell.angle_alpha   90.00
_cell.angle_beta   90.00
_cell.angle_gamma   90.00
#
_symmetry.space_group_name_H-M   'P 1'
#
loop_
_entity.id
_entity.type
_entity.pdbx_description
1 polymer ?
#
loop_
_entity_poly.entity_id
_entity_poly.type
_entity_poly.pdbx_seq_one_letter_code
_entity_poly.pdbx_strand_id
1 'polypeptide(L)' 'MSTSEPIHIIGGGLAGSEAAWQAAEAGATVIVHEMRGRARNRCA' A
#
# COMPACT_ATOMS: atom_id res chain seq x y z
N MET A 1 -0.84 -21.57 -15.10
CA MET A 1 -0.54 -20.73 -13.94
C MET A 1 -1.45 -19.52 -13.98
N SER A 2 -2.38 -19.38 -13.03
CA SER A 2 -3.04 -18.10 -12.78
C SER A 2 -1.98 -17.15 -12.23
N THR A 3 -1.58 -16.16 -13.01
CA THR A 3 -0.77 -15.05 -12.52
C THR A 3 -1.67 -14.21 -11.61
N SER A 4 -1.70 -14.51 -10.32
CA SER A 4 -2.47 -13.71 -9.36
C SER A 4 -2.03 -12.27 -9.48
N GLU A 5 -2.98 -11.39 -9.78
CA GLU A 5 -2.72 -9.96 -9.88
C GLU A 5 -2.27 -9.43 -8.51
N PRO A 6 -1.25 -8.55 -8.48
CA PRO A 6 -0.74 -8.02 -7.22
C PRO A 6 -1.79 -7.16 -6.52
N ILE A 7 -1.88 -7.26 -5.20
CA ILE A 7 -2.75 -6.45 -4.37
C ILE A 7 -2.11 -5.07 -4.19
N HIS A 8 -2.85 -4.02 -4.53
CA HIS A 8 -2.42 -2.64 -4.36
C HIS A 8 -3.00 -2.05 -3.08
N ILE A 9 -2.13 -1.66 -2.15
CA ILE A 9 -2.50 -1.02 -0.89
C ILE A 9 -2.15 0.46 -1.01
N ILE A 10 -3.12 1.34 -0.73
CA ILE A 10 -2.90 2.78 -0.75
C ILE A 10 -2.76 3.29 0.68
N GLY A 11 -1.62 3.92 0.97
CA GLY A 11 -1.21 4.37 2.30
C GLY A 11 -0.39 3.31 3.04
N GLY A 12 0.77 3.72 3.54
CA GLY A 12 1.73 2.96 4.34
C GLY A 12 1.73 3.38 5.82
N GLY A 13 0.61 3.91 6.32
CA GLY A 13 0.41 4.10 7.76
C GLY A 13 0.30 2.76 8.50
N LEU A 14 -0.05 2.80 9.80
CA LEU A 14 -0.16 1.59 10.64
C LEU A 14 -1.07 0.52 10.02
N ALA A 15 -2.28 0.92 9.60
CA ALA A 15 -3.25 0.00 9.02
C ALA A 15 -2.81 -0.56 7.65
N GLY A 16 -2.20 0.27 6.81
CA GLY A 16 -1.73 -0.15 5.49
C GLY A 16 -0.55 -1.10 5.55
N SER A 17 0.36 -0.88 6.51
CA SER A 17 1.51 -1.75 6.75
C SER A 17 1.07 -3.12 7.26
N GLU A 18 0.11 -3.17 8.18
CA GLU A 18 -0.44 -4.43 8.71
C GLU A 18 -1.22 -5.21 7.64
N ALA A 19 -2.01 -4.52 6.81
CA ALA A 19 -2.69 -5.14 5.67
C ALA A 19 -1.69 -5.73 4.67
N ALA A 20 -0.57 -5.05 4.42
CA ALA A 20 0.49 -5.55 3.56
C ALA A 20 1.16 -6.80 4.15
N TRP A 21 1.42 -6.79 5.45
CA TRP A 21 1.99 -7.91 6.17
C TRP A 21 1.12 -9.16 6.08
N GLN A 22 -0.17 -9.05 6.42
CA GLN A 22 -1.10 -10.19 6.38
C GLN A 22 -1.28 -10.75 4.96
N ALA A 23 -1.35 -9.87 3.95
CA ALA A 23 -1.47 -10.30 2.55
C ALA A 23 -0.19 -11.01 2.06
N ALA A 24 0.99 -10.52 2.44
CA ALA A 24 2.26 -11.16 2.12
C ALA A 24 2.40 -12.53 2.78
N GLU A 25 2.06 -12.65 4.06
CA GLU A 25 2.05 -13.93 4.80
C GLU A 25 1.08 -14.96 4.21
N ALA A 26 -0.05 -14.50 3.64
CA ALA A 26 -0.98 -15.35 2.90
C ALA A 26 -0.47 -15.77 1.50
N GLY A 27 0.74 -15.36 1.11
CA GLY A 27 1.36 -15.68 -0.18
C GLY A 27 0.91 -14.81 -1.34
N ALA A 28 0.21 -13.70 -1.07
CA ALA A 28 -0.16 -12.73 -2.10
C ALA A 28 1.02 -11.81 -2.43
N THR A 29 1.13 -11.41 -3.71
CA THR A 29 2.04 -10.34 -4.10
C THR A 29 1.41 -9.00 -3.76
N VAL A 30 2.10 -8.15 -3.00
CA VAL A 30 1.58 -6.86 -2.51
C VAL A 30 2.46 -5.69 -2.94
N ILE A 31 1.81 -4.57 -3.29
CA ILE A 31 2.44 -3.31 -3.64
C ILE A 31 1.81 -2.21 -2.78
N VAL A 32 2.61 -1.53 -1.97
CA VAL A 32 2.16 -0.42 -1.12
C VAL A 32 2.50 0.91 -1.77
N HIS A 33 1.49 1.76 -1.95
CA HIS A 33 1.60 3.10 -2.52
C HIS A 33 1.40 4.14 -1.43
N GLU A 34 2.47 4.81 -1.02
CA GLU A 34 2.34 5.96 -0.13
C GLU A 34 1.96 7.21 -0.92
N MET A 35 0.79 7.77 -0.62
CA MET A 35 0.34 9.00 -1.26
C MET A 35 1.10 10.20 -0.70
N ARG A 36 2.17 10.61 -1.37
CA ARG A 36 2.80 11.92 -1.14
C ARG A 36 2.12 12.98 -2.00
N GLY A 37 1.24 13.77 -1.39
CA GLY A 37 0.65 14.94 -2.05
C GLY A 37 1.75 15.92 -2.49
N ARG A 38 1.59 16.52 -3.67
CA ARG A 38 2.42 17.68 -4.05
C ARG A 38 2.15 18.76 -3.02
N ALA A 39 3.13 19.09 -2.19
CA ALA A 39 3.01 20.14 -1.19
C ALA A 39 2.65 21.44 -1.92
N ARG A 40 1.37 21.80 -1.89
CA ARG A 40 0.93 23.15 -2.20
C ARG A 40 1.03 23.88 -0.88
N ASN A 41 2.19 24.51 -0.71
CA ASN A 41 2.52 25.53 0.26
C ASN A 41 1.36 26.52 0.39
N ARG A 42 0.41 26.19 1.26
CA ARG A 42 -0.52 27.12 1.89
C ARG A 42 -0.28 26.97 3.38
N CYS A 43 0.47 27.93 3.91
CA CYS A 43 0.46 28.25 5.32
C CYS A 43 -1.00 28.50 5.73
N ALA A 44 -1.44 27.84 6.79
CA ALA A 44 -2.55 28.27 7.63
C ALA A 44 -2.02 28.24 9.07
#